data_AF-A0A2H0YA14-F1
#
_entry.id   AF-A0A2H0YA14-F1
#
_cell.length_a   1.000
_cell.length_b   1.000
_cell.length_c   1.000
_cell.angle_alpha   90.00
_cell.angle_beta   90.00
_cell.angle_gamma   90.00
#
_symmetry.space_group_name_H-M   'P 1'
#
loop_
_entity.id
_entity.type
_entity.pdbx_description
1 polymer ?
#
loop_
_entity_poly.entity_id
_entity_poly.type
_entity_poly.pdbx_seq_one_letter_code
_entity_poly.pdbx_strand_id
1 'polypeptide(L)'
;MDYFFTIIAGFGGGVVRGLMGYIKHQYSYKNVGFNLPYFFSMMFLSGIVGVLCATVIGNMDGVVLSTGFSSSIAFVVGYAGGDFLDNIYKIIIKKKD
;
A
#
# COMPACT_ATOMS: atom_id res chain seq x y z
N MET A 1 -10.63 -12.85 -11.68
CA MET A 1 -10.19 -12.79 -10.28
C MET A 1 -11.08 -11.80 -9.57
N ASP A 2 -11.78 -12.19 -8.49
CA ASP A 2 -12.80 -11.34 -7.88
C ASP A 2 -12.19 -10.05 -7.34
N TYR A 3 -12.66 -8.93 -7.87
CA TYR A 3 -12.30 -7.56 -7.49
C TYR A 3 -12.33 -7.34 -5.96
N PHE A 4 -13.19 -8.09 -5.27
CA PHE A 4 -13.29 -8.12 -3.82
C PHE A 4 -12.00 -8.60 -3.13
N PHE A 5 -11.36 -9.68 -3.59
CA PHE A 5 -10.11 -10.17 -3.02
C PHE A 5 -8.95 -9.21 -3.26
N THR A 6 -8.95 -8.52 -4.41
CA THR A 6 -7.99 -7.46 -4.72
C THR A 6 -8.06 -6.30 -3.73
N ILE A 7 -9.27 -5.84 -3.40
CA ILE A 7 -9.48 -4.76 -2.43
C ILE A 7 -8.99 -5.20 -1.04
N ILE A 8 -9.38 -6.40 -0.60
CA ILE A 8 -8.97 -6.91 0.72
C ILE A 8 -7.46 -7.06 0.80
N ALA A 9 -6.84 -7.59 -0.26
CA ALA A 9 -5.40 -7.76 -0.31
C ALA A 9 -4.66 -6.42 -0.31
N GLY A 10 -5.10 -5.45 -1.11
CA GLY A 10 -4.55 -4.09 -1.12
C GLY A 10 -4.69 -3.36 0.22
N PHE A 11 -5.85 -3.50 0.86
CA PHE A 11 -6.07 -3.00 2.22
C PHE A 11 -5.13 -3.67 3.22
N GLY A 12 -5.02 -5.00 3.17
CA GLY A 12 -4.14 -5.78 4.03
C GLY A 12 -2.69 -5.34 3.93
N GLY A 13 -2.18 -5.15 2.71
CA GLY A 13 -0.83 -4.61 2.49
C GLY A 13 -0.65 -3.23 3.12
N GLY A 14 -1.62 -2.33 2.92
CA GLY A 14 -1.62 -0.99 3.51
C GLY A 14 -1.65 -1.00 5.04
N VAL A 15 -2.39 -1.92 5.65
CA VAL A 15 -2.43 -2.09 7.11
C VAL A 15 -1.09 -2.59 7.64
N VAL A 16 -0.46 -3.58 7.00
CA VAL A 16 0.89 -4.05 7.40
C VAL A 16 1.92 -2.92 7.35
N ARG A 17 1.87 -2.06 6.33
CA ARG A 17 2.70 -0.85 6.26
C ARG A 17 2.43 0.10 7.43
N GLY A 18 1.16 0.34 7.75
CA GLY A 18 0.74 1.19 8.87
C GLY A 18 1.21 0.67 10.23
N LEU A 19 1.10 -0.65 10.44
CA LEU A 19 1.66 -1.34 11.61
C LEU A 19 3.17 -1.13 11.71
N MET A 20 3.90 -1.30 10.62
CA MET A 20 5.36 -1.16 10.63
C MET A 20 5.78 0.30 10.91
N GLY A 21 5.05 1.28 10.38
CA GLY A 21 5.24 2.70 10.71
C GLY A 21 4.99 2.99 12.19
N TYR A 22 3.93 2.41 12.75
CA TYR A 22 3.61 2.56 14.17
C TYR A 22 4.66 1.92 15.08
N ILE A 23 5.12 0.71 14.76
CA ILE A 23 6.19 0.04 15.49
C ILE A 23 7.47 0.88 15.47
N LYS A 24 7.86 1.42 14.31
CA LYS A 24 9.01 2.33 14.22
C LYS A 24 8.84 3.58 15.09
N HIS A 25 7.65 4.15 15.12
CA HIS A 25 7.35 5.30 15.98
C HIS A 25 7.52 4.94 17.47
N GLN A 26 7.03 3.78 17.89
CA GLN A 26 7.19 3.28 19.26
C GLN A 26 8.66 3.06 19.65
N TYR A 27 9.49 2.52 18.74
CA TYR A 27 10.91 2.31 19.01
C TYR A 27 11.77 3.58 18.93
N SER A 28 11.37 4.56 18.12
CA SER A 28 12.17 5.77 17.89
C SER A 28 12.05 6.82 19.00
N TYR A 29 10.97 6.80 19.78
CA TYR A 29 10.71 7.80 20.83
C TYR A 29 10.75 7.16 22.22
N LYS A 30 11.52 7.78 23.14
CA LYS A 30 11.52 7.41 24.56
C LYS A 30 10.22 7.96 25.19
N ASN A 31 9.39 7.10 25.79
CA ASN A 31 8.07 7.42 26.39
C ASN A 31 6.95 7.83 25.40
N VAL A 32 6.61 6.98 24.43
CA VAL A 32 5.35 7.13 23.67
C VAL A 32 4.25 6.29 24.31
N GLY A 33 3.24 6.96 24.88
CA GLY A 33 2.03 6.29 25.36
C GLY A 33 1.30 5.62 24.19
N PHE A 34 0.77 4.41 24.41
CA PHE A 34 -0.01 3.71 23.41
C PHE A 34 -1.38 4.41 23.22
N ASN A 35 -1.46 5.33 22.26
CA ASN A 35 -2.71 6.00 21.91
C ASN A 35 -3.49 5.12 20.92
N LEU A 36 -4.51 4.41 21.42
CA LEU A 36 -5.39 3.55 20.61
C LEU A 36 -6.04 4.31 19.44
N PRO A 37 -6.65 5.49 19.63
CA PRO A 37 -7.23 6.26 18.54
C PRO A 37 -6.25 6.56 17.41
N TYR A 38 -5.03 6.97 17.76
CA TYR A 38 -3.96 7.25 16.79
C TYR A 38 -3.50 6.00 16.06
N PHE A 39 -3.38 4.87 16.75
CA PHE A 39 -3.03 3.59 16.13
C PHE A 39 -4.07 3.17 15.09
N PHE A 40 -5.35 3.16 15.47
CA PHE A 40 -6.43 2.77 14.55
C PHE A 40 -6.60 3.75 13.40
N SER A 41 -6.53 5.06 13.65
CA SER A 41 -6.63 6.07 12.59
C SER A 41 -5.50 5.92 11.59
N MET A 42 -4.26 5.72 12.05
CA MET A 42 -3.10 5.61 11.17
C MET A 42 -3.09 4.31 10.37
N MET A 43 -3.48 3.19 10.97
CA MET A 43 -3.65 1.93 10.25
C MET A 43 -4.77 2.01 9.21
N PHE A 44 -5.91 2.60 9.57
CA PHE A 44 -7.06 2.71 8.66
C PHE A 44 -6.75 3.62 7.48
N LEU A 45 -6.11 4.77 7.73
CA LEU A 45 -5.64 5.68 6.68
C LEU A 45 -4.64 4.98 5.76
N SER A 46 -3.68 4.23 6.34
CA SER A 46 -2.71 3.47 5.55
C SER A 46 -3.37 2.35 4.72
N GLY A 47 -4.39 1.68 5.27
CA GLY A 47 -5.19 0.69 4.55
C GLY A 47 -5.95 1.29 3.37
N ILE A 48 -6.59 2.46 3.54
CA ILE A 48 -7.25 3.19 2.45
C ILE A 48 -6.25 3.52 1.33
N VAL A 49 -5.07 4.02 1.68
CA VAL A 49 -4.01 4.30 0.70
C VAL A 49 -3.59 3.02 -0.02
N GLY A 50 -3.48 1.89 0.69
CA GLY A 50 -3.15 0.60 0.10
C GLY A 50 -4.19 0.13 -0.92
N VAL A 51 -5.48 0.28 -0.61
CA VAL A 51 -6.58 0.00 -1.56
C VAL A 51 -6.49 0.90 -2.78
N LEU A 52 -6.32 2.21 -2.60
CA LEU A 52 -6.22 3.15 -3.71
C LEU A 52 -5.04 2.84 -4.64
N CYS A 53 -3.88 2.47 -4.08
CA CYS A 53 -2.74 2.06 -4.89
C CYS A 53 -3.03 0.77 -5.66
N ALA A 54 -3.60 -0.24 -4.99
CA ALA A 54 -3.94 -1.52 -5.60
C ALA A 54 -5.00 -1.38 -6.71
N THR A 55 -5.99 -0.51 -6.54
CA THR A 55 -7.02 -0.26 -7.58
C THR A 55 -6.44 0.49 -8.76
N VAL A 56 -5.61 1.51 -8.55
CA VAL A 56 -4.97 2.24 -9.67
C VAL A 56 -4.11 1.30 -10.50
N ILE A 57 -3.24 0.51 -9.86
CA ILE A 57 -2.40 -0.45 -10.60
C ILE A 57 -3.22 -1.56 -11.25
N GLY A 58 -4.25 -2.06 -10.57
CA GLY A 58 -5.15 -3.07 -11.13
C GLY A 58 -5.96 -2.58 -12.34
N ASN A 59 -6.19 -1.26 -12.47
CA ASN A 59 -6.79 -0.67 -13.68
C ASN A 59 -5.75 -0.37 -14.77
N MET A 60 -4.46 -0.36 -14.44
CA MET A 60 -3.34 -0.22 -15.38
C MET A 60 -2.81 -1.57 -15.87
N ASP A 61 -3.57 -2.65 -15.62
CA ASP A 61 -3.20 -4.00 -16.02
C ASP A 61 -2.96 -4.06 -17.54
N GLY A 62 -1.82 -4.61 -17.97
CA GLY A 62 -1.37 -4.62 -19.36
C GLY A 62 -0.48 -3.46 -19.81
N VAL A 63 -0.45 -2.31 -19.11
CA VAL A 63 0.52 -1.22 -19.38
C VAL A 63 1.81 -1.44 -18.59
N VAL A 64 1.68 -1.94 -17.35
CA VAL A 64 2.78 -2.06 -16.39
C VAL A 64 3.16 -3.52 -16.14
N LEU A 65 2.18 -4.43 -16.14
CA LEU A 65 2.38 -5.84 -15.86
C LEU A 65 1.99 -6.68 -17.08
N SER A 66 2.92 -7.53 -17.54
CA SER A 66 2.68 -8.48 -18.64
C SER A 66 2.01 -9.78 -18.15
N THR A 67 1.91 -9.96 -16.84
CA THR A 67 1.20 -11.05 -16.17
C THR A 67 -0.09 -10.52 -15.56
N GLY A 68 -1.15 -11.33 -15.51
CA GLY A 68 -2.45 -10.88 -15.00
C GLY A 68 -2.39 -10.44 -13.53
N PHE A 69 -3.13 -9.39 -13.18
CA PHE A 69 -3.21 -8.87 -11.82
C PHE A 69 -3.81 -9.90 -10.86
N SER A 70 -2.98 -10.39 -9.93
CA SER A 70 -3.37 -11.33 -8.88
C SER A 70 -3.56 -10.61 -7.54
N SER A 71 -4.37 -11.20 -6.65
CA SER A 71 -4.56 -10.70 -5.28
C SER A 71 -3.23 -10.57 -4.51
N SER A 72 -2.24 -11.44 -4.78
CA SER A 72 -0.91 -11.33 -4.18
C SER A 72 -0.16 -10.07 -4.62
N ILE A 73 -0.31 -9.66 -5.88
CA ILE A 73 0.28 -8.42 -6.40
C ILE A 73 -0.41 -7.22 -5.76
N ALA A 74 -1.73 -7.26 -5.64
CA ALA A 74 -2.50 -6.22 -4.96
C ALA A 74 -2.03 -6.00 -3.51
N PHE A 75 -1.70 -7.09 -2.79
CA PHE A 75 -1.11 -7.00 -1.45
C PHE A 75 0.24 -6.27 -1.44
N VAL A 76 1.15 -6.64 -2.34
CA VAL A 76 2.48 -6.02 -2.44
C VAL A 76 2.35 -4.54 -2.82
N VAL A 77 1.48 -4.21 -3.78
CA VAL A 77 1.19 -2.84 -4.19
C VAL A 77 0.61 -2.04 -3.01
N GLY A 78 -0.31 -2.62 -2.24
CA GLY A 78 -0.87 -1.99 -1.06
C GLY A 78 0.17 -1.72 0.04
N TYR A 79 1.12 -2.65 0.23
CA TYR A 79 2.21 -2.51 1.20
C TYR A 79 3.25 -1.45 0.79
N ALA A 80 3.64 -1.44 -0.48
CA ALA A 80 4.57 -0.43 -1.00
C ALA A 80 3.88 0.95 -1.13
N GLY A 81 2.58 0.97 -1.39
CA GLY A 81 1.74 2.17 -1.39
C GLY A 81 2.20 3.21 -2.41
N GLY A 82 2.33 4.46 -1.95
CA GLY A 82 2.69 5.59 -2.80
C GLY A 82 4.06 5.48 -3.45
N ASP A 83 5.04 4.84 -2.79
CA ASP A 83 6.37 4.63 -3.36
C ASP A 83 6.30 3.73 -4.60
N PHE A 84 5.38 2.78 -4.61
CA PHE A 84 5.14 1.95 -5.79
C PHE A 84 4.59 2.77 -6.95
N LEU A 85 3.58 3.61 -6.69
CA LEU A 85 2.98 4.49 -7.69
C LEU A 85 4.00 5.46 -8.31
N ASP A 86 4.87 6.08 -7.49
CA ASP A 86 5.90 7.00 -7.98
C ASP A 86 6.90 6.29 -8.91
N ASN A 87 7.32 5.07 -8.54
CA ASN A 87 8.20 4.27 -9.38
C ASN A 87 7.53 3.86 -10.70
N ILE A 88 6.27 3.44 -10.67
CA ILE A 88 5.51 3.14 -11.89
C ILE A 88 5.34 4.37 -12.78
N TYR A 89 5.04 5.53 -12.19
CA TYR A 89 4.92 6.78 -12.91
C TYR A 89 6.23 7.16 -13.63
N LYS A 90 7.39 7.00 -12.98
CA LYS A 90 8.71 7.22 -13.59
C LYS A 90 8.96 6.29 -14.78
N ILE A 91 8.58 5.01 -14.68
CA ILE A 91 8.70 4.02 -15.76
C ILE A 91 7.85 4.43 -16.96
N ILE A 92 6.59 4.81 -16.73
CA ILE A 92 5.64 5.19 -17.81
C ILE A 92 6.16 6.42 -18.56
N ILE A 93 6.64 7.43 -17.85
CA ILE A 93 7.15 8.67 -18.45
C ILE A 93 8.56 8.49 -19.06
N LYS A 94 9.19 7.33 -18.91
CA LYS A 94 10.61 7.10 -19.26
C LYS A 94 11.53 8.20 -18.69
N LYS A 95 11.18 8.73 -17.51
CA LYS A 95 12.05 9.69 -16.84
C LYS A 95 13.24 8.90 -16.31
N LYS A 96 14.34 8.93 -17.06
CA LYS A 96 15.65 8.51 -16.59
C LYS A 96 16.11 9.59 -15.60
N ASP A 97 16.43 9.18 -14.38
CA ASP A 97 17.06 10.08 -13.40
C ASP A 97 18.29 10.78 -14.00
#